data_AF-A0A8I0H9M6-F1
#
_entry.id   AF-A0A8I0H9M6-F1
#
_cell.length_a   1.000
_cell.length_b   1.000
_cell.length_c   1.000
_cell.angle_alpha   90.00
_cell.angle_beta   90.00
_cell.angle_gamma   90.00
#
_symmetry.space_group_name_H-M   'P 1'
#
loop_
_entity.id
_entity.type
_entity.pdbx_description
1 polymer ?
#
loop_
_entity_poly.entity_id
_entity_poly.type
_entity_poly.pdbx_seq_one_letter_code
_entity_poly.pdbx_strand_id
1 'polypeptide(L)'
;LRSIVTGLGPSTNGITEESGFDITPASEIMAILCLATDLDDLRRRIENIILGFRFDGTPFTVKELGVAGAITVLLKDAINPNLVQTTEGSA
;
A
#
# COMPACT_ATOMS: atom_id res chain seq x y z
N LEU A 1 -9.38 -13.24 9.08
CA LEU A 1 -8.12 -12.96 8.35
C LEU A 1 -7.03 -12.32 9.22
N ARG A 2 -7.21 -12.15 10.55
CA ARG A 2 -6.18 -11.56 11.42
C ARG A 2 -4.91 -12.40 11.53
N SER A 3 -5.06 -13.73 11.52
CA SER A 3 -3.94 -14.69 11.51
C SER A 3 -4.34 -15.84 10.59
N ILE A 4 -3.52 -16.11 9.58
CA ILE A 4 -3.72 -17.14 8.56
C ILE A 4 -2.38 -17.73 8.14
N VAL A 5 -2.41 -18.85 7.44
CA VAL A 5 -1.24 -19.42 6.75
C VAL A 5 -1.56 -19.43 5.26
N THR A 6 -0.68 -18.84 4.44
CA THR A 6 -0.80 -18.77 2.98
C THR A 6 0.14 -19.80 2.33
N GLY A 7 0.01 -20.02 1.02
CA GLY A 7 0.92 -20.90 0.26
C GLY A 7 0.75 -22.41 0.51
N LEU A 8 -0.30 -22.85 1.20
CA LEU A 8 -0.54 -24.27 1.46
C LEU A 8 -0.86 -25.07 0.18
N GLY A 9 -0.46 -26.35 0.19
CA GLY A 9 -0.80 -27.32 -0.87
C GLY A 9 0.39 -27.66 -1.78
N PRO A 10 0.15 -27.92 -3.08
CA PRO A 10 1.20 -28.21 -4.04
C PRO A 10 2.22 -27.07 -4.17
N SER A 11 3.45 -27.40 -4.61
CA SER A 11 4.54 -26.42 -4.76
C SER A 11 4.25 -25.27 -5.73
N THR A 12 3.23 -25.40 -6.59
CA THR A 12 2.77 -24.33 -7.49
C THR A 12 2.02 -23.20 -6.77
N ASN A 13 1.61 -23.40 -5.51
CA ASN A 13 0.84 -22.43 -4.73
C ASN A 13 1.71 -21.38 -4.03
N GLY A 14 3.03 -21.46 -4.18
CA GLY A 14 3.99 -20.54 -3.57
C GLY A 14 4.67 -21.09 -2.32
N ILE A 15 5.24 -20.19 -1.53
CA ILE A 15 5.95 -20.50 -0.29
C ILE A 15 4.95 -20.43 0.87
N THR A 16 4.94 -21.46 1.73
CA THR A 16 4.09 -21.47 2.92
C THR A 16 4.61 -20.47 3.96
N GLU A 17 3.77 -19.55 4.39
CA GLU A 17 4.13 -18.50 5.36
C GLU A 17 2.94 -18.12 6.26
N GLU A 18 3.23 -17.64 7.47
CA GLU A 18 2.24 -17.01 8.33
C GLU A 18 1.95 -15.60 7.84
N SER A 19 0.67 -15.23 7.79
CA SER A 19 0.22 -13.94 7.26
C SER A 19 -1.04 -13.44 7.99
N GLY A 20 -1.49 -12.25 7.63
CA GLY A 20 -2.64 -11.59 8.21
C GLY A 20 -3.13 -10.46 7.33
N PHE A 21 -4.35 -9.99 7.62
CA PHE A 21 -4.94 -8.82 6.99
C PHE A 21 -5.29 -7.79 8.05
N ASP A 22 -4.92 -6.55 7.78
CA ASP A 22 -5.43 -5.37 8.44
C ASP A 22 -6.62 -4.79 7.68
N ILE A 23 -7.42 -3.98 8.38
CA ILE A 23 -8.48 -3.20 7.73
C ILE A 23 -7.86 -2.11 6.86
N THR A 24 -8.43 -1.81 5.69
CA THR A 24 -7.85 -0.91 4.69
C THR A 24 -7.34 0.44 5.23
N PRO A 25 -8.04 1.15 6.13
CA PRO A 25 -7.54 2.42 6.68
C PRO A 25 -6.24 2.31 7.49
N ALA A 26 -5.88 1.13 7.99
CA ALA A 26 -4.63 0.88 8.71
C ALA A 26 -3.42 0.69 7.78
N SER A 27 -3.65 0.59 6.46
CA SER A 27 -2.57 0.45 5.48
C SER A 27 -1.67 1.70 5.45
N GLU A 28 -0.35 1.48 5.36
CA GLU A 28 0.61 2.57 5.12
C GLU A 28 0.30 3.34 3.81
N ILE A 29 -0.30 2.68 2.82
CA ILE A 29 -0.79 3.33 1.60
C ILE A 29 -1.81 4.45 1.92
N MET A 30 -2.70 4.23 2.90
CA MET A 30 -3.66 5.25 3.32
C MET A 30 -2.96 6.42 4.02
N ALA A 31 -1.99 6.15 4.89
CA ALA A 31 -1.21 7.20 5.54
C ALA A 31 -0.44 8.05 4.50
N ILE A 32 0.15 7.39 3.50
CA ILE A 32 0.84 8.05 2.39
C ILE A 32 -0.14 8.88 1.56
N LEU A 33 -1.33 8.36 1.24
CA LEU A 33 -2.37 9.10 0.51
C LEU A 33 -2.80 10.37 1.25
N CYS A 34 -2.93 10.31 2.58
CA CYS A 34 -3.30 11.47 3.40
C CYS A 34 -2.18 12.51 3.58
N LEU A 35 -0.91 12.13 3.37
CA LEU A 35 0.26 12.98 3.62
C LEU A 35 0.98 13.44 2.34
N ALA A 36 0.62 12.89 1.18
CA ALA A 36 1.18 13.28 -0.09
C ALA A 36 0.66 14.66 -0.52
N THR A 37 1.55 15.49 -1.06
CA THR A 37 1.19 16.83 -1.56
C THR A 37 0.78 16.84 -3.03
N ASP A 38 1.26 15.85 -3.79
CA ASP A 38 1.06 15.70 -5.22
C ASP A 38 1.42 14.26 -5.66
N LEU A 39 1.25 13.95 -6.95
CA LEU A 39 1.50 12.61 -7.49
C LEU A 39 2.98 12.20 -7.45
N ASP A 40 3.91 13.14 -7.59
CA ASP A 40 5.35 12.85 -7.53
C ASP A 40 5.76 12.54 -6.09
N ASP A 41 5.23 13.29 -5.11
CA ASP A 41 5.41 13.00 -3.69
C ASP A 41 4.76 11.67 -3.29
N LEU A 42 3.55 11.39 -3.78
CA LEU A 42 2.86 10.12 -3.57
C LEU A 42 3.72 8.94 -4.04
N ARG A 43 4.20 9.00 -5.28
CA ARG A 43 5.06 7.97 -5.86
C ARG A 43 6.36 7.81 -5.07
N ARG A 44 7.03 8.91 -4.73
CA ARG A 44 8.28 8.90 -3.96
C ARG A 44 8.09 8.23 -2.60
N ARG A 45 6.98 8.47 -1.92
CA ARG A 45 6.65 7.83 -0.64
C ARG A 45 6.37 6.34 -0.82
N ILE A 46 5.58 5.95 -1.84
CA ILE A 46 5.32 4.54 -2.17
C ILE A 46 6.63 3.79 -2.46
N GLU A 47 7.54 4.39 -3.22
CA GLU A 47 8.85 3.81 -3.54
C GLU A 47 9.68 3.47 -2.28
N ASN A 48 9.53 4.23 -1.20
CA ASN A 48 10.30 4.08 0.03
C ASN A 48 9.69 3.11 1.05
N ILE A 49 8.50 2.55 0.79
CA ILE A 49 7.88 1.54 1.67
C ILE A 49 8.81 0.32 1.74
N ILE A 50 9.12 -0.11 2.97
CA ILE A 50 9.88 -1.33 3.24
C ILE A 50 8.90 -2.51 3.29
N LEU A 51 9.09 -3.49 2.40
CA LEU A 51 8.28 -4.71 2.34
C LEU A 51 8.77 -5.79 3.31
N GLY A 52 10.06 -5.74 3.64
CA GLY A 52 10.71 -6.70 4.52
C GLY A 52 12.23 -6.58 4.47
N PHE A 53 12.90 -7.61 4.97
CA PHE A 53 14.36 -7.68 5.02
C PHE A 53 14.86 -8.90 4.27
N ARG A 54 15.99 -8.76 3.58
CA ARG A 54 16.71 -9.87 2.96
C ARG A 54 17.40 -10.73 4.02
N PHE A 55 17.92 -11.89 3.59
CA PHE A 55 18.71 -12.77 4.46
C PHE A 55 19.97 -12.12 5.03
N ASP A 56 20.55 -11.13 4.34
CA ASP A 56 21.69 -10.35 4.80
C ASP A 56 21.30 -9.18 5.73
N GLY A 57 20.01 -9.03 6.05
CA GLY A 57 19.47 -7.98 6.90
C GLY A 57 19.25 -6.63 6.19
N THR A 58 19.54 -6.51 4.90
CA THR A 58 19.26 -5.27 4.16
C THR A 58 17.76 -5.12 3.89
N PRO A 59 17.21 -3.89 3.95
CA PRO A 59 15.79 -3.66 3.66
C PRO A 59 15.49 -3.88 2.17
N PHE A 60 14.32 -4.44 1.89
CA PHE A 60 13.77 -4.58 0.54
C PHE A 60 12.57 -3.65 0.38
N THR A 61 12.63 -2.75 -0.59
CA THR A 61 11.65 -1.68 -0.78
C THR A 61 10.74 -1.91 -1.99
N VAL A 62 9.59 -1.22 -2.04
CA VAL A 62 8.68 -1.24 -3.20
C VAL A 62 9.35 -0.74 -4.48
N LYS A 63 10.30 0.20 -4.38
CA LYS A 63 11.11 0.66 -5.51
C LYS A 63 11.88 -0.49 -6.17
N GLU A 64 12.46 -1.36 -5.36
CA GLU A 64 13.24 -2.51 -5.83
C GLU A 64 12.36 -3.61 -6.40
N LEU A 65 11.11 -3.73 -5.92
CA LEU A 65 10.09 -4.59 -6.52
C LEU A 65 9.61 -4.07 -7.88
N GLY A 66 9.78 -2.78 -8.18
CA GLY A 66 9.47 -2.18 -9.49
C GLY A 66 7.99 -1.89 -9.75
N VAL A 67 7.14 -1.89 -8.72
CA VAL A 67 5.67 -1.76 -8.86
C VAL A 67 5.12 -0.40 -8.44
N ALA A 68 5.94 0.52 -7.96
CA ALA A 68 5.50 1.82 -7.44
C ALA A 68 4.67 2.63 -8.45
N GLY A 69 5.05 2.60 -9.73
CA GLY A 69 4.30 3.28 -10.80
C GLY A 69 2.89 2.74 -10.98
N ALA A 70 2.72 1.41 -10.91
CA ALA A 70 1.40 0.78 -11.02
C ALA A 70 0.49 1.15 -9.84
N ILE A 71 1.03 1.16 -8.61
CA ILE A 71 0.30 1.58 -7.41
C ILE A 71 -0.11 3.06 -7.54
N THR A 72 0.81 3.92 -7.99
CA THR A 72 0.54 5.35 -8.19
C THR A 72 -0.60 5.55 -9.20
N VAL A 73 -0.63 4.79 -10.29
CA VAL A 73 -1.72 4.85 -11.29
C VAL A 73 -3.06 4.45 -10.69
N LEU A 74 -3.10 3.39 -9.85
CA LEU A 74 -4.34 2.98 -9.17
C LEU A 74 -4.87 4.05 -8.20
N LEU A 75 -4.00 4.90 -7.66
CA LEU A 75 -4.34 5.97 -6.72
C LEU A 75 -4.51 7.35 -7.39
N LYS A 76 -4.32 7.43 -8.72
CA LYS A 76 -4.27 8.70 -9.45
C LYS A 76 -5.51 9.57 -9.24
N ASP A 77 -6.69 8.96 -9.29
CA ASP A 77 -7.94 9.70 -9.13
C ASP A 77 -8.30 9.85 -7.63
N ALA A 78 -7.88 8.89 -6.81
CA ALA A 78 -8.16 8.84 -5.38
C ALA A 78 -7.42 9.91 -4.56
N ILE A 79 -6.33 10.48 -5.08
CA ILE A 79 -5.61 11.59 -4.42
C ILE A 79 -6.42 12.89 -4.43
N ASN A 80 -7.42 13.01 -5.31
CA ASN A 80 -8.22 14.24 -5.40
C ASN A 80 -9.22 14.32 -4.23
N PRO A 81 -9.35 15.48 -3.58
CA PRO A 81 -10.31 15.67 -2.51
C PRO A 81 -11.75 15.55 -3.04
N ASN A 82 -12.62 15.00 -2.21
CA ASN A 82 -14.04 14.85 -2.52
C ASN A 82 -14.81 16.03 -1.95
N LEU A 83 -15.41 16.86 -2.81
CA LEU A 83 -16.29 17.92 -2.38
C LEU A 83 -17.68 17.36 -2.06
N VAL A 84 -18.21 17.75 -0.90
CA VAL A 84 -19.55 17.41 -0.43
C VAL A 84 -20.18 18.65 0.18
N GLN A 85 -21.43 18.56 0.63
CA GLN A 85 -22.15 19.69 1.21
C GLN A 85 -22.90 19.25 2.47
N THR A 86 -22.98 20.14 3.46
CA THR A 86 -23.84 19.95 4.63
C THR A 86 -25.32 20.15 4.28
N THR A 87 -26.22 19.74 5.18
CA THR A 87 -27.66 19.99 5.06
C THR A 87 -28.02 21.47 5.02
N GLU A 88 -27.13 22.35 5.52
CA GLU A 88 -27.32 23.80 5.59
C GLU A 88 -26.78 24.55 4.36
N GLY A 89 -26.30 23.85 3.33
CA GLY A 89 -25.81 24.50 2.11
C GLY A 89 -24.35 24.96 2.16
N SER A 90 -23.63 24.69 3.25
CA SER A 90 -22.19 24.98 3.33
C SER A 90 -21.41 23.83 2.70
N ALA A 91 -20.50 24.16 1.78
CA ALA A 91 -19.58 23.23 1.13
C ALA A 91 -18.19 23.28 1.80
#